data_AF-A0A9Y4NQI3-F1
#
_entry.id   AF-A0A9Y4NQI3-F1
#
_cell.length_a   1.000
_cell.length_b   1.000
_cell.length_c   1.000
_cell.angle_alpha   90.00
_cell.angle_beta   90.00
_cell.angle_gamma   90.00
#
_symmetry.space_group_name_H-M   'P 1'
#
loop_
_entity.id
_entity.type
_entity.pdbx_description
1 polymer ?
#
loop_
_entity_poly.entity_id
_entity_poly.type
_entity_poly.pdbx_seq_one_letter_code
_entity_poly.pdbx_strand_id
1 'polypeptide(L)'
;MSRIDIDHEYRALMEMELQLEAEREEEAARQAVLEQERRDRELALRIAQSEAELIPEEVANDGLRSNGSSVPSSPERAAAAATPKLKSLTMEEMAKEMTELLARGPQVQASKAAATAKKHELSKWKYAELRDAINTSCDIELLAACREEFHRRLKVYHAWKSKNKKRNTETEQRAPKSVTDYDHAPPVKKASQQNPAPPIPARQYEVAMNRQQRYFRIPFIRPGDQYKDPQNKKKGWWYAHFDGPWIARQMELHPDKQPILLVAGKDDMEMCELSLEETGLSRKRGAEILPRQFEEIWDRCGGNQYLRSAIESRQARPTYATAMLQSMSK
;
A
#
# COMPACT_ATOMS: atom_id res chain seq x y z
N MET A 1 35.12 51.22 18.96
CA MET A 1 34.12 50.14 18.98
C MET A 1 33.64 49.93 20.40
N SER A 2 32.33 49.93 20.64
CA SER A 2 31.79 49.55 21.95
C SER A 2 31.85 48.03 22.12
N ARG A 3 31.90 47.54 23.36
CA ARG A 3 31.92 46.10 23.67
C ARG A 3 30.69 45.36 23.14
N ILE A 4 29.59 46.08 22.93
CA ILE A 4 28.31 45.59 22.39
C ILE A 4 28.40 45.36 20.87
N ASP A 5 29.15 46.21 20.15
CA ASP A 5 29.32 46.06 18.69
C ASP A 5 30.18 44.83 18.35
N ILE A 6 31.20 44.57 19.17
CA ILE A 6 32.08 43.39 19.03
C ILE A 6 31.28 42.10 19.28
N ASP A 7 30.46 42.06 20.34
CA ASP A 7 29.62 40.88 20.64
C ASP A 7 28.57 40.61 19.56
N HIS A 8 28.07 41.65 18.88
CA HIS A 8 27.12 41.51 17.77
C HIS A 8 27.79 40.98 16.49
N GLU A 9 28.99 41.47 16.16
CA GLU A 9 29.77 40.96 15.02
C GLU A 9 30.20 39.50 15.22
N TYR A 10 30.59 39.11 16.44
CA TYR A 10 30.91 37.71 16.78
C TYR A 10 29.70 36.77 16.66
N ARG A 11 28.50 37.23 17.04
CA ARG A 11 27.27 36.45 16.88
C ARG A 11 26.90 36.27 15.41
N ALA A 12 27.00 37.32 14.61
CA ALA A 12 26.75 37.26 13.16
C ALA A 12 27.76 36.34 12.44
N LEU A 13 29.04 36.36 12.85
CA LEU A 13 30.07 35.45 12.35
C LEU A 13 29.77 33.98 12.68
N MET A 14 29.37 33.67 13.92
CA MET A 14 28.98 32.30 14.28
C MET A 14 27.72 31.81 13.56
N GLU A 15 26.72 32.67 13.35
CA GLU A 15 25.51 32.30 12.60
C GLU A 15 25.82 31.97 11.14
N MET A 16 26.73 32.74 10.52
CA MET A 16 27.19 32.48 9.15
C MET A 16 28.01 31.19 9.04
N GLU A 17 28.87 30.91 10.03
CA GLU A 17 29.66 29.67 10.10
C GLU A 17 28.75 28.44 10.27
N LEU A 18 27.74 28.53 11.14
CA LEU A 18 26.74 27.47 11.35
C LEU A 18 25.91 27.21 10.08
N GLN A 19 25.56 28.25 9.33
CA GLN A 19 24.86 28.11 8.05
C GLN A 19 25.72 27.39 7.00
N LEU A 20 27.02 27.70 6.93
CA LEU A 20 27.94 27.04 6.01
C LEU A 20 28.16 25.57 6.36
N GLU A 21 28.21 25.24 7.66
CA GLU A 21 28.29 23.84 8.12
C GLU A 21 27.00 23.08 7.81
N ALA A 22 25.84 23.68 8.05
CA ALA A 22 24.55 23.07 7.71
C ALA A 22 24.41 22.82 6.20
N GLU A 23 24.87 23.74 5.35
CA GLU A 23 24.85 23.58 3.90
C GLU A 23 25.79 22.44 3.45
N ARG A 24 26.98 22.33 4.03
CA ARG A 24 27.92 21.22 3.79
C ARG A 24 27.36 19.87 4.24
N GLU A 25 26.70 19.82 5.40
CA GLU A 25 26.09 18.60 5.91
C GLU A 25 24.91 18.17 5.02
N GLU A 26 24.11 19.13 4.53
CA GLU A 26 23.03 18.86 3.60
C GLU A 26 23.54 18.38 2.24
N GLU A 27 24.64 18.93 1.73
CA GLU A 27 25.32 18.44 0.53
C GLU A 27 25.90 17.03 0.72
N ALA A 28 26.54 16.76 1.86
CA ALA A 28 27.05 15.44 2.20
C ALA A 28 25.92 14.41 2.31
N ALA A 29 24.79 14.78 2.91
CA ALA A 29 23.60 13.95 2.98
C ALA A 29 23.01 13.67 1.58
N ARG A 30 22.91 14.69 0.72
CA ARG A 30 22.48 14.53 -0.68
C ARG A 30 23.40 13.59 -1.46
N GLN A 31 24.72 13.73 -1.30
CA GLN A 31 25.70 12.85 -1.94
C GLN A 31 25.60 11.41 -1.42
N ALA A 32 25.43 11.22 -0.11
CA ALA A 32 25.28 9.90 0.50
C ALA A 32 24.02 9.15 -0.02
N VAL A 33 22.90 9.86 -0.19
CA VAL A 33 21.67 9.30 -0.77
C VAL A 33 21.89 8.87 -2.22
N LEU A 34 22.51 9.69 -3.04
CA LEU A 34 22.82 9.34 -4.44
C LEU A 34 23.77 8.14 -4.55
N GLU A 35 24.74 8.05 -3.64
CA GLU A 35 25.67 6.93 -3.59
C GLU A 35 24.98 5.64 -3.12
N GLN A 36 24.03 5.74 -2.18
CA GLN A 36 23.19 4.63 -1.76
C GLN A 36 22.30 4.15 -2.91
N GLU A 37 21.63 5.05 -3.64
CA GLU A 37 20.84 4.71 -4.82
C GLU A 37 21.70 4.05 -5.92
N ARG A 38 22.95 4.48 -6.10
CA ARG A 38 23.89 3.84 -7.04
C ARG A 38 24.20 2.41 -6.64
N ARG A 39 24.47 2.16 -5.35
CA ARG A 39 24.75 0.82 -4.81
C ARG A 39 23.54 -0.10 -4.93
N ASP A 40 22.35 0.39 -4.59
CA ASP A 40 21.10 -0.37 -4.72
C ASP A 40 20.80 -0.70 -6.19
N ARG A 41 21.05 0.22 -7.11
CA ARG A 41 20.93 -0.01 -8.55
C ARG A 41 21.91 -1.06 -9.06
N GLU A 42 23.17 -1.02 -8.60
CA GLU A 42 24.18 -2.02 -8.97
C GLU A 42 23.83 -3.41 -8.41
N LEU A 43 23.36 -3.48 -7.17
CA LEU A 43 22.91 -4.72 -6.54
C LEU A 43 21.70 -5.31 -7.27
N ALA A 44 20.72 -4.48 -7.64
CA ALA A 44 19.55 -4.90 -8.41
C ALA A 44 19.94 -5.48 -9.78
N LEU A 45 20.91 -4.87 -10.47
CA LEU A 45 21.43 -5.40 -11.74
C LEU A 45 22.15 -6.75 -11.56
N ARG A 46 22.91 -6.91 -10.47
CA ARG A 46 23.59 -8.18 -10.16
C ARG A 46 22.60 -9.30 -9.83
N ILE A 47 21.54 -8.99 -9.07
CA ILE A 47 20.45 -9.92 -8.77
C ILE A 47 19.75 -10.33 -10.08
N ALA A 48 19.39 -9.37 -10.93
CA ALA A 48 18.76 -9.65 -12.23
C ALA A 48 19.64 -10.48 -13.17
N GLN A 49 20.97 -10.27 -13.17
CA GLN A 49 21.90 -11.10 -13.94
C GLN A 49 22.00 -12.53 -13.38
N SER A 50 22.05 -12.69 -12.05
CA SER A 50 22.08 -14.02 -11.42
C SER A 50 20.77 -14.79 -11.56
N GLU A 51 19.64 -14.10 -11.66
CA GLU A 51 18.32 -14.71 -11.89
C GLU A 51 18.14 -15.15 -13.35
N ALA A 52 18.80 -14.47 -14.29
CA ALA A 52 18.79 -14.82 -15.72
C ALA A 52 19.65 -16.07 -16.05
N GLU A 53 20.62 -16.44 -15.21
CA GLU A 53 21.43 -17.66 -15.38
C GLU A 53 20.81 -18.91 -14.75
N LEU A 54 19.67 -18.80 -14.04
CA LEU A 54 19.02 -19.90 -13.32
C LEU A 54 17.78 -20.51 -14.01
N ILE A 55 17.57 -20.25 -15.30
CA ILE A 55 16.53 -20.92 -16.10
C ILE A 55 17.18 -21.93 -17.05
N PRO A 56 17.22 -23.24 -16.72
CA PRO A 56 17.40 -24.27 -17.74
C PRO A 56 16.08 -24.45 -18.51
N GLU A 57 16.10 -24.13 -19.80
CA GLU A 57 15.07 -24.57 -20.75
C GLU A 57 15.28 -26.06 -21.12
N GLU A 58 14.19 -26.81 -20.94
CA GLU A 58 13.68 -28.01 -21.63
C GLU A 58 14.63 -29.15 -22.07
N VAL A 59 14.32 -30.41 -21.71
CA VAL A 59 13.55 -31.37 -22.56
C VAL A 59 13.46 -32.80 -21.96
N ALA A 60 12.25 -33.40 -22.10
CA ALA A 60 11.96 -34.80 -22.47
C ALA A 60 12.33 -36.03 -21.57
N ASN A 61 11.27 -36.69 -21.11
CA ASN A 61 10.92 -38.12 -21.34
C ASN A 61 11.54 -39.28 -20.51
N ASP A 62 10.62 -40.11 -20.01
CA ASP A 62 10.62 -41.59 -19.84
C ASP A 62 11.17 -42.31 -18.58
N GLY A 63 10.42 -43.34 -18.14
CA GLY A 63 10.99 -44.65 -17.80
C GLY A 63 11.26 -45.09 -16.35
N LEU A 64 10.25 -45.72 -15.71
CA LEU A 64 10.27 -46.98 -14.94
C LEU A 64 11.45 -47.42 -13.98
N ARG A 65 11.03 -47.77 -12.75
CA ARG A 65 11.29 -49.02 -11.96
C ARG A 65 12.53 -49.21 -11.02
N SER A 66 12.20 -49.87 -9.88
CA SER A 66 12.95 -50.87 -9.07
C SER A 66 13.80 -50.33 -7.90
N ASN A 67 13.45 -50.50 -6.62
CA ASN A 67 13.40 -51.68 -5.72
C ASN A 67 14.73 -52.01 -5.01
N GLY A 68 14.74 -51.95 -3.67
CA GLY A 68 15.37 -52.97 -2.82
C GLY A 68 16.65 -52.65 -2.00
N SER A 69 16.52 -52.82 -0.68
CA SER A 69 17.54 -53.25 0.31
C SER A 69 18.65 -52.25 0.71
N SER A 70 19.19 -52.18 1.93
CA SER A 70 18.99 -52.86 3.22
C SER A 70 19.86 -52.14 4.29
N VAL A 71 19.33 -52.05 5.51
CA VAL A 71 19.90 -51.60 6.82
C VAL A 71 21.06 -52.52 7.30
N PRO A 72 21.75 -52.43 8.50
CA PRO A 72 21.72 -51.46 9.64
C PRO A 72 23.05 -51.21 10.45
N SER A 73 22.91 -50.48 11.58
CA SER A 73 23.68 -50.54 12.87
C SER A 73 24.89 -49.58 13.04
N SER A 74 25.15 -48.86 14.14
CA SER A 74 24.66 -48.82 15.55
C SER A 74 25.16 -47.50 16.25
N PRO A 75 25.09 -47.27 17.58
CA PRO A 75 24.22 -46.24 18.18
C PRO A 75 24.95 -45.15 19.02
N GLU A 76 24.14 -44.33 19.70
CA GLU A 76 24.45 -43.61 20.96
C GLU A 76 24.98 -42.17 20.87
N ARG A 77 24.04 -41.20 20.90
CA ARG A 77 24.06 -40.16 21.94
C ARG A 77 22.68 -39.54 22.11
N ALA A 78 22.13 -39.74 23.30
CA ALA A 78 20.92 -39.12 23.78
C ALA A 78 21.10 -37.61 24.00
N ALA A 79 19.95 -36.93 24.12
CA ALA A 79 19.71 -35.56 24.58
C ALA A 79 19.60 -34.47 23.50
N ALA A 80 18.37 -34.25 23.03
CA ALA A 80 17.63 -32.98 23.16
C ALA A 80 16.51 -32.93 22.11
N ALA A 81 15.32 -33.44 22.47
CA ALA A 81 14.10 -33.12 21.76
C ALA A 81 13.75 -31.64 22.00
N ALA A 82 14.26 -30.76 21.12
CA ALA A 82 13.76 -29.40 21.01
C ALA A 82 12.57 -29.42 20.04
N THR A 83 11.37 -29.46 20.61
CA THR A 83 10.18 -29.01 19.90
C THR A 83 10.44 -27.61 19.36
N PRO A 84 10.10 -27.29 18.09
CA PRO A 84 10.19 -25.92 17.63
C PRO A 84 9.13 -25.12 18.37
N LYS A 85 9.54 -24.42 19.44
CA LYS A 85 8.72 -23.40 20.08
C LYS A 85 8.33 -22.40 19.00
N LEU A 86 7.04 -22.33 18.67
CA LEU A 86 6.47 -21.23 17.89
C LEU A 86 6.95 -19.93 18.53
N LYS A 87 7.80 -19.18 17.83
CA LYS A 87 8.15 -17.82 18.24
C LYS A 87 6.86 -17.02 18.19
N SER A 88 6.51 -16.40 19.32
CA SER A 88 5.47 -15.37 19.37
C SER A 88 5.94 -14.20 18.51
N LEU A 89 5.53 -14.17 17.24
CA LEU A 89 5.81 -13.07 16.32
C LEU A 89 5.05 -11.83 16.78
N THR A 90 5.71 -10.68 16.72
CA THR A 90 5.04 -9.38 16.90
C THR A 90 4.07 -9.13 15.74
N MET A 91 3.08 -8.26 15.94
CA MET A 91 2.13 -7.88 14.88
C MET A 91 2.81 -7.34 13.62
N GLU A 92 3.99 -6.74 13.78
CA GLU A 92 4.76 -6.14 12.69
C GLU A 92 5.55 -7.19 11.91
N GLU A 93 6.12 -8.18 12.59
CA GLU A 93 6.75 -9.34 11.94
C GLU A 93 5.71 -10.20 11.21
N MET A 94 4.53 -10.39 11.82
CA MET A 94 3.41 -11.07 11.16
C MET A 94 2.95 -10.33 9.91
N ALA A 95 2.87 -9.00 9.96
CA ALA A 95 2.50 -8.21 8.78
C ALA A 95 3.53 -8.37 7.65
N LYS A 96 4.83 -8.27 7.98
CA LYS A 96 5.93 -8.38 7.01
C LYS A 96 5.98 -9.76 6.36
N GLU A 97 5.89 -10.81 7.16
CA GLU A 97 5.89 -12.19 6.67
C GLU A 97 4.67 -12.48 5.80
N MET A 98 3.52 -11.88 6.11
CA MET A 98 2.32 -12.06 5.31
C MET A 98 2.40 -11.37 3.97
N THR A 99 2.93 -10.15 3.92
CA THR A 99 3.22 -9.49 2.64
C THR A 99 4.16 -10.35 1.80
N GLU A 100 5.19 -10.97 2.39
CA GLU A 100 6.12 -11.84 1.67
C GLU A 100 5.46 -13.15 1.19
N LEU A 101 4.65 -13.81 2.02
CA LEU A 101 3.93 -15.03 1.65
C LEU A 101 2.93 -14.79 0.51
N LEU A 102 2.29 -13.62 0.51
CA LEU A 102 1.39 -13.20 -0.55
C LEU A 102 2.14 -12.92 -1.86
N ALA A 103 3.34 -12.32 -1.77
CA ALA A 103 4.18 -12.07 -2.92
C ALA A 103 4.77 -13.34 -3.57
N ARG A 104 5.03 -14.40 -2.79
CA ARG A 104 5.61 -15.67 -3.28
C ARG A 104 4.58 -16.71 -3.75
N GLY A 105 3.30 -16.52 -3.44
CA GLY A 105 2.26 -17.49 -3.76
C GLY A 105 1.88 -17.51 -5.25
N PRO A 106 1.53 -18.67 -5.85
CA PRO A 106 1.00 -18.73 -7.22
C PRO A 106 -0.14 -17.74 -7.45
N GLN A 107 -0.08 -16.90 -8.49
CA GLN A 107 -1.21 -16.05 -8.89
C GLN A 107 -2.36 -16.95 -9.34
N VAL A 108 -3.33 -17.20 -8.46
CA VAL A 108 -4.51 -17.99 -8.80
C VAL A 108 -5.47 -17.06 -9.52
N GLN A 109 -5.71 -17.30 -10.81
CA GLN A 109 -6.74 -16.56 -11.56
C GLN A 109 -8.09 -16.72 -10.85
N ALA A 110 -8.65 -15.62 -10.35
CA ALA A 110 -9.87 -15.57 -9.54
C ALA A 110 -11.17 -15.96 -10.29
N SER A 111 -11.06 -16.52 -11.50
CA SER A 111 -12.19 -16.78 -12.40
C SER A 111 -13.05 -18.00 -12.02
N LYS A 112 -12.67 -18.79 -11.00
CA LYS A 112 -13.46 -19.97 -10.56
C LYS A 112 -13.78 -20.09 -9.06
N ALA A 113 -13.37 -19.14 -8.21
CA ALA A 113 -13.60 -19.23 -6.75
C ALA A 113 -14.99 -18.72 -6.28
N ALA A 114 -15.82 -18.21 -7.20
CA ALA A 114 -17.03 -17.42 -6.84
C ALA A 114 -18.17 -18.23 -6.20
N ALA A 115 -18.21 -19.56 -6.37
CA ALA A 115 -19.29 -20.37 -5.81
C ALA A 115 -19.02 -20.80 -4.35
N THR A 116 -17.82 -20.55 -3.82
CA THR A 116 -17.32 -21.26 -2.63
C THR A 116 -16.75 -20.38 -1.52
N ALA A 117 -16.85 -19.05 -1.63
CA ALA A 117 -16.47 -18.11 -0.57
C ALA A 117 -17.25 -18.28 0.76
N LYS A 118 -18.33 -19.06 0.79
CA LYS A 118 -19.01 -19.45 2.03
C LYS A 118 -18.55 -20.80 2.61
N LYS A 119 -17.76 -21.60 1.90
CA LYS A 119 -17.24 -22.87 2.44
C LYS A 119 -16.23 -22.61 3.56
N HIS A 120 -15.45 -21.53 3.44
CA HIS A 120 -14.34 -21.24 4.36
C HIS A 120 -14.51 -19.87 5.01
N GLU A 121 -15.28 -19.81 6.10
CA GLU A 121 -15.32 -18.64 6.97
C GLU A 121 -14.07 -18.62 7.86
N LEU A 122 -13.08 -17.80 7.52
CA LEU A 122 -11.78 -17.76 8.21
C LEU A 122 -11.64 -16.61 9.22
N SER A 123 -12.71 -15.87 9.48
CA SER A 123 -12.68 -14.67 10.34
C SER A 123 -12.19 -14.94 11.76
N LYS A 124 -12.39 -16.17 12.27
CA LYS A 124 -12.02 -16.58 13.63
C LYS A 124 -10.67 -17.28 13.71
N TRP A 125 -10.07 -17.63 12.57
CA TRP A 125 -8.82 -18.37 12.51
C TRP A 125 -7.66 -17.53 13.04
N LYS A 126 -6.74 -18.14 13.77
CA LYS A 126 -5.52 -17.50 14.26
C LYS A 126 -4.48 -17.42 13.14
N TYR A 127 -3.50 -16.54 13.33
CA TYR A 127 -2.37 -16.40 12.42
C TYR A 127 -1.66 -17.74 12.16
N ALA A 128 -1.40 -18.50 13.23
CA ALA A 128 -0.75 -19.80 13.13
C ALA A 128 -1.55 -20.77 12.25
N GLU A 129 -2.89 -20.78 12.38
CA GLU A 129 -3.77 -21.68 11.61
C GLU A 129 -3.81 -21.29 10.13
N LEU A 130 -3.88 -19.99 9.82
CA LEU A 130 -3.84 -19.52 8.44
C LEU A 130 -2.46 -19.79 7.78
N ARG A 131 -1.37 -19.57 8.53
CA ARG A 131 -0.01 -19.86 8.06
C ARG A 131 0.20 -21.35 7.82
N ASP A 132 -0.25 -22.18 8.76
CA ASP A 132 -0.12 -23.63 8.66
C ASP A 132 -0.92 -24.16 7.47
N ALA A 133 -2.16 -23.70 7.29
CA ALA A 133 -2.97 -24.03 6.12
C ALA A 133 -2.29 -23.63 4.79
N ILE A 134 -1.66 -22.45 4.72
CA ILE A 134 -0.93 -22.05 3.50
C ILE A 134 0.26 -22.96 3.21
N ASN A 135 0.98 -23.40 4.23
CA ASN A 135 2.20 -24.18 4.05
C ASN A 135 1.95 -25.68 3.89
N THR A 136 0.83 -26.20 4.40
CA THR A 136 0.57 -27.64 4.46
C THR A 136 -0.61 -28.10 3.61
N SER A 137 -1.57 -27.21 3.30
CA SER A 137 -2.73 -27.58 2.51
C SER A 137 -2.47 -27.47 1.00
N CYS A 138 -3.13 -28.33 0.23
CA CYS A 138 -3.17 -28.28 -1.24
C CYS A 138 -4.57 -27.95 -1.78
N ASP A 139 -5.51 -27.59 -0.89
CA ASP A 139 -6.86 -27.19 -1.29
C ASP A 139 -6.81 -25.76 -1.85
N ILE A 140 -6.96 -25.67 -3.17
CA ILE A 140 -6.87 -24.41 -3.91
C ILE A 140 -7.93 -23.40 -3.43
N GLU A 141 -9.14 -23.83 -3.06
CA GLU A 141 -10.20 -22.93 -2.59
C GLU A 141 -9.87 -22.41 -1.18
N LEU A 142 -9.36 -23.28 -0.29
CA LEU A 142 -8.92 -22.90 1.05
C LEU A 142 -7.73 -21.94 1.01
N LEU A 143 -6.73 -22.22 0.17
CA LEU A 143 -5.55 -21.37 0.01
C LEU A 143 -5.92 -19.96 -0.47
N ALA A 144 -6.85 -19.85 -1.42
CA ALA A 144 -7.38 -18.56 -1.88
C ALA A 144 -8.08 -17.81 -0.74
N ALA A 145 -8.95 -18.49 0.01
CA ALA A 145 -9.63 -17.91 1.17
C ALA A 145 -8.64 -17.44 2.26
N CYS A 146 -7.58 -18.21 2.54
CA CYS A 146 -6.55 -17.84 3.50
C CYS A 146 -5.83 -16.55 3.09
N ARG A 147 -5.48 -16.41 1.80
CA ARG A 147 -4.82 -15.20 1.27
C ARG A 147 -5.72 -13.98 1.32
N GLU A 148 -7.00 -14.13 0.96
CA GLU A 148 -7.99 -13.05 1.07
C GLU A 148 -8.15 -12.56 2.51
N GLU A 149 -8.25 -13.47 3.47
CA GLU A 149 -8.37 -13.12 4.90
C GLU A 149 -7.09 -12.44 5.40
N PHE A 150 -5.90 -12.81 4.90
CA PHE A 150 -4.65 -12.09 5.20
C PHE A 150 -4.67 -10.66 4.70
N HIS A 151 -5.00 -10.42 3.43
CA HIS A 151 -5.14 -9.06 2.88
C HIS A 151 -6.16 -8.23 3.66
N ARG A 152 -7.29 -8.83 4.05
CA ARG A 152 -8.30 -8.16 4.87
C ARG A 152 -7.73 -7.72 6.22
N ARG A 153 -7.00 -8.60 6.92
CA ARG A 153 -6.38 -8.29 8.22
C ARG A 153 -5.27 -7.25 8.11
N LEU A 154 -4.42 -7.34 7.08
CA LEU A 154 -3.39 -6.35 6.80
C LEU A 154 -3.98 -4.95 6.61
N LYS A 155 -5.03 -4.79 5.81
CA LYS A 155 -5.72 -3.49 5.63
C LYS A 155 -6.20 -2.90 6.97
N VAL A 156 -6.80 -3.73 7.83
CA VAL A 156 -7.25 -3.28 9.16
C VAL A 156 -6.07 -2.90 10.06
N TYR A 157 -4.99 -3.69 10.04
CA TYR A 157 -3.77 -3.41 10.79
C TYR A 157 -3.12 -2.10 10.35
N HIS A 158 -2.98 -1.85 9.04
CA HIS A 158 -2.47 -0.59 8.50
C HIS A 158 -3.34 0.60 8.90
N ALA A 159 -4.68 0.47 8.80
CA ALA A 159 -5.60 1.50 9.29
C ALA A 159 -5.39 1.83 10.78
N TRP A 160 -5.29 0.78 11.61
CA TRP A 160 -5.05 0.94 13.05
C TRP A 160 -3.68 1.57 13.31
N LYS A 161 -2.63 1.09 12.65
CA LYS A 161 -1.26 1.59 12.80
C LYS A 161 -1.16 3.07 12.43
N SER A 162 -1.74 3.48 11.30
CA SER A 162 -1.72 4.88 10.86
C SER A 162 -2.49 5.82 11.80
N LYS A 163 -3.62 5.36 12.37
CA LYS A 163 -4.38 6.12 13.39
C LYS A 163 -3.60 6.25 14.71
N ASN A 164 -2.92 5.19 15.14
CA ASN A 164 -2.17 5.19 16.39
C ASN A 164 -0.82 5.91 16.27
N LYS A 165 -0.20 5.87 15.09
CA LYS A 165 1.00 6.66 14.79
C LYS A 165 0.73 8.15 14.96
N LYS A 166 -0.38 8.65 14.41
CA LYS A 166 -0.82 10.05 14.55
C LYS A 166 -1.12 10.44 16.00
N ARG A 167 -1.79 9.57 16.75
CA ARG A 167 -2.07 9.80 18.18
C ARG A 167 -0.81 9.88 19.03
N ASN A 168 0.20 9.07 18.75
CA ASN A 168 1.48 9.13 19.48
C ASN A 168 2.18 10.48 19.25
N THR A 169 2.18 10.99 18.02
CA THR A 169 2.73 12.31 17.68
C THR A 169 1.94 13.47 18.32
N GLU A 170 0.61 13.34 18.45
CA GLU A 170 -0.23 14.38 19.08
C GLU A 170 -0.05 14.45 20.61
N THR A 171 0.37 13.35 21.25
CA THR A 171 0.57 13.31 22.71
C THR A 171 1.84 14.07 23.14
N GLU A 172 2.81 14.26 22.23
CA GLU A 172 4.02 15.06 22.47
C GLU A 172 3.79 16.59 22.35
N GLN A 173 2.66 17.05 21.81
CA GLN A 173 2.34 18.49 21.70
C GLN A 173 1.51 19.03 22.86
N ARG A 174 1.68 18.46 24.07
CA ARG A 174 0.94 18.87 25.27
C ARG A 174 1.61 20.05 25.99
N ALA A 175 1.76 21.18 25.31
CA ALA A 175 1.86 22.47 25.99
C ALA A 175 0.59 23.29 25.69
N PRO A 176 -0.19 23.70 26.72
CA PRO A 176 -1.46 24.39 26.50
C PRO A 176 -1.25 25.75 25.82
N LYS A 177 -2.05 26.03 24.78
CA LYS A 177 -2.05 27.29 23.99
C LYS A 177 -2.62 28.51 24.75
N SER A 178 -2.45 28.58 26.06
CA SER A 178 -3.02 29.63 26.91
C SER A 178 -1.98 30.62 27.46
N VAL A 179 -0.77 30.69 26.88
CA VAL A 179 0.35 31.50 27.43
C VAL A 179 0.82 32.62 26.48
N THR A 180 0.12 32.91 25.37
CA THR A 180 0.52 34.00 24.46
C THR A 180 -0.59 35.00 24.11
N ASP A 181 -1.63 35.10 24.93
CA ASP A 181 -2.67 36.13 24.74
C ASP A 181 -2.76 37.06 25.96
N TYR A 182 -1.72 37.88 26.13
CA TYR A 182 -1.73 39.07 26.96
C TYR A 182 -0.97 40.18 26.23
N ASP A 183 -1.55 40.66 25.15
CA ASP A 183 -1.36 42.03 24.70
C ASP A 183 -2.37 42.31 23.60
N HIS A 184 -3.47 42.98 23.94
CA HIS A 184 -4.07 44.12 23.22
C HIS A 184 -5.47 44.46 23.77
N ALA A 185 -5.72 45.76 23.92
CA ALA A 185 -6.88 46.38 24.55
C ALA A 185 -8.23 46.19 23.80
N PRO A 186 -9.41 46.42 24.44
CA PRO A 186 -10.73 46.17 23.86
C PRO A 186 -11.34 47.47 23.23
N PRO A 187 -12.55 47.46 22.60
CA PRO A 187 -12.69 47.38 21.13
C PRO A 187 -13.51 48.54 20.51
N VAL A 188 -13.36 48.78 19.20
CA VAL A 188 -14.33 49.57 18.42
C VAL A 188 -14.93 48.71 17.31
N LYS A 189 -16.24 48.49 17.42
CA LYS A 189 -17.10 47.72 16.50
C LYS A 189 -17.23 48.41 15.14
N LYS A 190 -17.10 47.66 14.04
CA LYS A 190 -17.89 47.88 12.81
C LYS A 190 -18.29 46.53 12.21
N ALA A 191 -19.56 46.48 11.83
CA ALA A 191 -20.28 45.30 11.41
C ALA A 191 -20.15 45.04 9.90
N SER A 192 -19.89 43.79 9.53
CA SER A 192 -20.39 43.16 8.31
C SER A 192 -20.54 41.67 8.61
N GLN A 193 -21.79 41.23 8.77
CA GLN A 193 -22.14 39.85 9.04
C GLN A 193 -21.92 39.00 7.79
N GLN A 194 -20.82 38.26 7.75
CA GLN A 194 -20.78 36.93 7.15
C GLN A 194 -20.49 35.98 8.30
N ASN A 195 -21.50 35.21 8.72
CA ASN A 195 -21.31 34.14 9.67
C ASN A 195 -20.32 33.13 9.06
N PRO A 196 -19.10 32.92 9.60
CA PRO A 196 -18.39 31.69 9.31
C PRO A 196 -19.26 30.55 9.84
N ALA A 197 -19.49 29.53 9.02
CA ALA A 197 -20.20 28.33 9.47
C ALA A 197 -19.55 27.82 10.77
N PRO A 198 -20.35 27.33 11.75
CA PRO A 198 -19.80 26.85 13.00
C PRO A 198 -18.74 25.76 12.72
N PRO A 199 -17.60 25.77 13.43
CA PRO A 199 -16.53 24.80 13.20
C PRO A 199 -17.10 23.39 13.39
N ILE A 200 -17.01 22.59 12.32
CA ILE A 200 -17.46 21.20 12.31
C ILE A 200 -16.73 20.47 13.46
N PRO A 201 -17.45 19.86 14.42
CA PRO A 201 -16.83 19.06 15.48
C PRO A 201 -15.81 18.08 14.89
N ALA A 202 -14.62 17.94 15.50
CA ALA A 202 -13.52 17.12 14.97
C ALA A 202 -13.97 15.68 14.59
N ARG A 203 -14.90 15.09 15.36
CA ARG A 203 -15.52 13.80 15.05
C ARG A 203 -16.29 13.77 13.73
N GLN A 204 -17.00 14.84 13.38
CA GLN A 204 -17.71 14.95 12.11
C GLN A 204 -16.74 15.14 10.94
N TYR A 205 -15.62 15.84 11.15
CA TYR A 205 -14.56 15.98 10.14
C TYR A 205 -13.89 14.63 9.81
N GLU A 206 -13.56 13.83 10.82
CA GLU A 206 -12.99 12.48 10.62
C GLU A 206 -13.94 11.54 9.88
N VAL A 207 -15.24 11.57 10.21
CA VAL A 207 -16.24 10.76 9.52
C VAL A 207 -16.42 11.20 8.06
N ALA A 208 -16.36 12.52 7.81
CA ALA A 208 -16.42 13.07 6.45
C ALA A 208 -15.21 12.63 5.61
N MET A 209 -13.99 12.70 6.16
CA MET A 209 -12.78 12.23 5.47
C MET A 209 -12.79 10.71 5.22
N ASN A 210 -13.32 9.93 6.16
CA ASN A 210 -13.38 8.47 6.03
C ASN A 210 -14.41 7.98 4.98
N ARG A 211 -15.23 8.88 4.44
CA ARG A 211 -16.21 8.57 3.38
C ARG A 211 -16.03 9.44 2.14
N GLN A 212 -14.93 10.18 2.03
CA GLN A 212 -14.68 11.07 0.91
C GLN A 212 -14.33 10.24 -0.34
N GLN A 213 -15.01 10.52 -1.44
CA GLN A 213 -14.73 9.88 -2.72
C GLN A 213 -13.67 10.69 -3.47
N ARG A 214 -12.51 10.08 -3.76
CA ARG A 214 -11.39 10.74 -4.44
C ARG A 214 -10.92 9.93 -5.63
N TYR A 215 -10.59 10.61 -6.73
CA TYR A 215 -10.32 9.99 -8.01
C TYR A 215 -8.98 10.47 -8.55
N PHE A 216 -8.17 9.55 -9.06
CA PHE A 216 -6.82 9.84 -9.51
C PHE A 216 -6.51 9.20 -10.85
N ARG A 217 -5.60 9.80 -11.62
CA ARG A 217 -4.92 9.18 -12.77
C ARG A 217 -3.42 9.45 -12.74
N ILE A 218 -2.64 8.47 -13.15
CA ILE A 218 -1.19 8.59 -13.32
C ILE A 218 -0.78 7.95 -14.65
N PRO A 219 0.04 8.63 -15.47
CA PRO A 219 0.64 7.98 -16.62
C PRO A 219 1.80 7.06 -16.17
N PHE A 220 1.94 5.91 -16.82
CA PHE A 220 3.09 5.02 -16.64
C PHE A 220 3.66 4.60 -18.01
N ILE A 221 4.92 4.18 -18.00
CA ILE A 221 5.59 3.60 -19.18
C ILE A 221 5.73 2.11 -18.90
N ARG A 222 5.39 1.26 -19.87
CA ARG A 222 5.61 -0.17 -19.70
C ARG A 222 7.10 -0.47 -19.67
N PRO A 223 7.57 -1.41 -18.84
CA PRO A 223 8.98 -1.81 -18.83
C PRO A 223 9.53 -2.16 -20.22
N GLY A 224 8.76 -2.88 -21.05
CA GLY A 224 9.14 -3.20 -22.44
C GLY A 224 9.14 -2.01 -23.43
N ASP A 225 8.50 -0.89 -23.07
CA ASP A 225 8.48 0.35 -23.84
C ASP A 225 9.48 1.39 -23.29
N GLN A 226 10.16 1.09 -22.17
CA GLN A 226 11.07 2.01 -21.47
C GLN A 226 12.26 2.44 -22.33
N TYR A 227 12.75 1.51 -23.17
CA TYR A 227 13.94 1.66 -24.02
C TYR A 227 13.61 2.01 -25.48
N LYS A 228 12.33 2.13 -25.86
CA LYS A 228 11.94 2.55 -27.22
C LYS A 228 12.26 4.02 -27.44
N ASP A 229 12.41 4.44 -28.69
CA ASP A 229 12.63 5.84 -29.03
C ASP A 229 11.55 6.75 -28.43
N PRO A 230 11.88 7.99 -27.99
CA PRO A 230 10.92 8.92 -27.37
C PRO A 230 9.65 9.13 -28.17
N GLN A 231 9.72 9.02 -29.49
CA GLN A 231 8.59 9.18 -30.41
C GLN A 231 7.67 7.96 -30.47
N ASN A 232 8.16 6.77 -30.07
CA ASN A 232 7.41 5.51 -30.01
C ASN A 232 7.06 5.06 -28.59
N LYS A 233 7.43 5.82 -27.55
CA LYS A 233 7.05 5.55 -26.16
C LYS A 233 5.57 5.82 -25.93
N LYS A 234 4.73 4.79 -26.12
CA LYS A 234 3.31 4.89 -25.77
C LYS A 234 3.14 4.79 -24.25
N LYS A 235 2.48 5.78 -23.64
CA LYS A 235 2.21 5.81 -22.20
C LYS A 235 0.89 5.10 -21.90
N GLY A 236 0.89 4.25 -20.88
CA GLY A 236 -0.32 3.74 -20.26
C GLY A 236 -0.87 4.72 -19.22
N TRP A 237 -2.10 4.49 -18.79
CA TRP A 237 -2.77 5.27 -17.75
C TRP A 237 -3.30 4.36 -16.67
N TRP A 238 -2.99 4.69 -15.43
CA TRP A 238 -3.50 4.04 -14.25
C TRP A 238 -4.51 4.97 -13.58
N TYR A 239 -5.72 4.49 -13.33
CA TYR A 239 -6.79 5.24 -12.67
C TYR A 239 -7.21 4.55 -11.38
N ALA A 240 -7.53 5.34 -10.37
CA ALA A 240 -8.00 4.84 -9.09
C ALA A 240 -9.12 5.69 -8.52
N HIS A 241 -10.10 5.01 -7.93
CA HIS A 241 -11.17 5.59 -7.14
C HIS A 241 -11.03 5.08 -5.70
N PHE A 242 -10.76 6.00 -4.78
CA PHE A 242 -10.68 5.78 -3.35
C PHE A 242 -12.01 6.12 -2.68
N ASP A 243 -12.54 5.17 -1.93
CA ASP A 243 -13.69 5.32 -1.04
C ASP A 243 -13.16 5.53 0.38
N GLY A 244 -13.03 6.80 0.77
CA GLY A 244 -12.28 7.19 1.95
C GLY A 244 -10.78 6.87 1.79
N PRO A 245 -10.15 6.19 2.77
CA PRO A 245 -8.72 5.90 2.71
C PRO A 245 -8.34 4.74 1.79
N TRP A 246 -9.29 3.93 1.32
CA TRP A 246 -9.02 2.68 0.62
C TRP A 246 -9.54 2.69 -0.82
N ILE A 247 -8.84 1.98 -1.70
CA ILE A 247 -9.25 1.86 -3.08
C ILE A 247 -10.51 1.00 -3.22
N ALA A 248 -11.45 1.46 -4.04
CA ALA A 248 -12.71 0.80 -4.34
C ALA A 248 -12.78 0.32 -5.80
N ARG A 249 -12.22 1.09 -6.74
CA ARG A 249 -12.09 0.70 -8.15
C ARG A 249 -10.73 1.12 -8.69
N GLN A 250 -10.17 0.29 -9.56
CA GLN A 250 -8.92 0.56 -10.28
C GLN A 250 -9.12 0.19 -11.74
N MET A 251 -8.51 0.96 -12.65
CA MET A 251 -8.41 0.55 -14.05
C MET A 251 -7.08 0.94 -14.67
N GLU A 252 -6.60 0.09 -15.56
CA GLU A 252 -5.34 0.29 -16.27
C GLU A 252 -5.60 0.27 -17.77
N LEU A 253 -5.28 1.39 -18.40
CA LEU A 253 -5.39 1.55 -19.83
C LEU A 253 -4.01 1.46 -20.44
N HIS A 254 -3.88 0.47 -21.31
CA HIS A 254 -2.68 0.25 -22.09
C HIS A 254 -2.96 0.62 -23.55
N PRO A 255 -2.03 1.28 -24.25
CA PRO A 255 -2.24 1.73 -25.63
C PRO A 255 -2.65 0.65 -26.64
N ASP A 256 -2.23 -0.60 -26.39
CA ASP A 256 -2.42 -1.74 -27.30
C ASP A 256 -2.96 -2.98 -26.59
N LYS A 257 -3.57 -2.83 -25.40
CA LYS A 257 -4.24 -3.95 -24.71
C LYS A 257 -5.66 -3.55 -24.30
N GLN A 258 -6.49 -4.54 -24.05
CA GLN A 258 -7.81 -4.30 -23.47
C GLN A 258 -7.69 -3.62 -22.10
N PRO A 259 -8.66 -2.77 -21.73
CA PRO A 259 -8.73 -2.17 -20.41
C PRO A 259 -8.71 -3.24 -19.32
N ILE A 260 -7.85 -3.06 -18.32
CA ILE A 260 -7.87 -3.89 -17.11
C ILE A 260 -8.79 -3.18 -16.12
N LEU A 261 -9.84 -3.86 -15.68
CA LEU A 261 -10.83 -3.33 -14.75
C LEU A 261 -10.79 -4.15 -13.47
N LEU A 262 -10.66 -3.48 -12.33
CA LEU A 262 -10.49 -4.13 -11.03
C LEU A 262 -11.42 -3.48 -10.00
N VAL A 263 -12.12 -4.30 -9.22
CA VAL A 263 -13.06 -3.85 -8.19
C VAL A 263 -12.75 -4.48 -6.85
N ALA A 264 -12.91 -3.67 -5.80
CA ALA A 264 -12.72 -4.08 -4.42
C ALA A 264 -13.48 -5.37 -4.08
N GLY A 265 -12.83 -6.27 -3.35
CA GLY A 265 -13.32 -7.61 -3.04
C GLY A 265 -12.86 -8.62 -4.08
N LYS A 266 -13.40 -8.54 -5.30
CA LYS A 266 -13.10 -9.51 -6.38
C LYS A 266 -11.63 -9.52 -6.77
N ASP A 267 -11.05 -8.33 -6.92
CA ASP A 267 -9.72 -8.15 -7.50
C ASP A 267 -8.71 -7.64 -6.45
N ASP A 268 -8.98 -7.87 -5.17
CA ASP A 268 -8.21 -7.30 -4.06
C ASP A 268 -6.72 -7.68 -4.09
N MET A 269 -6.35 -8.81 -4.71
CA MET A 269 -4.95 -9.24 -4.90
C MET A 269 -4.21 -8.46 -5.99
N GLU A 270 -4.93 -7.97 -7.00
CA GLU A 270 -4.37 -7.25 -8.14
C GLU A 270 -4.48 -5.72 -7.98
N MET A 271 -5.20 -5.27 -6.94
CA MET A 271 -5.42 -3.86 -6.66
C MET A 271 -4.37 -3.29 -5.70
N CYS A 272 -4.21 -1.97 -5.75
CA CYS A 272 -3.36 -1.24 -4.80
C CYS A 272 -3.73 -1.56 -3.33
N GLU A 273 -2.76 -2.04 -2.57
CA GLU A 273 -2.92 -2.39 -1.15
C GLU A 273 -2.70 -1.21 -0.19
N LEU A 274 -2.11 -0.11 -0.69
CA LEU A 274 -1.77 1.06 0.11
C LEU A 274 -2.98 1.97 0.32
N SER A 275 -3.05 2.62 1.48
CA SER A 275 -4.03 3.68 1.71
C SER A 275 -3.71 4.94 0.89
N LEU A 276 -4.71 5.81 0.68
CA LEU A 276 -4.53 7.04 -0.09
C LEU A 276 -3.39 7.95 0.42
N GLU A 277 -3.14 7.95 1.73
CA GLU A 277 -2.06 8.74 2.33
C GLU A 277 -0.67 8.13 2.05
N GLU A 278 -0.58 6.81 2.10
CA GLU A 278 0.64 6.02 1.85
C GLU A 278 1.03 6.03 0.36
N THR A 279 0.05 5.98 -0.55
CA THR A 279 0.31 6.07 -1.99
C THR A 279 0.91 7.41 -2.43
N GLY A 280 0.75 8.47 -1.63
CA GLY A 280 1.21 9.82 -1.97
C GLY A 280 0.47 10.49 -3.13
N LEU A 281 -0.59 9.87 -3.66
CA LEU A 281 -1.37 10.40 -4.80
C LEU A 281 -1.94 11.79 -4.51
N SER A 282 -2.38 12.01 -3.28
CA SER A 282 -2.94 13.29 -2.82
C SER A 282 -1.93 14.45 -2.83
N ARG A 283 -0.62 14.15 -2.82
CA ARG A 283 0.46 15.15 -2.89
C ARG A 283 0.98 15.36 -4.31
N LYS A 284 0.63 14.47 -5.26
CA LYS A 284 1.10 14.54 -6.64
C LYS A 284 0.26 15.52 -7.46
N ARG A 285 0.85 16.65 -7.84
CA ARG A 285 0.18 17.68 -8.66
C ARG A 285 -0.32 17.07 -9.97
N GLY A 286 -1.58 17.33 -10.30
CA GLY A 286 -2.22 16.86 -11.54
C GLY A 286 -2.63 15.38 -11.54
N ALA A 287 -2.45 14.65 -10.42
CA ALA A 287 -2.92 13.27 -10.32
C ALA A 287 -4.42 13.19 -10.02
N GLU A 288 -4.95 14.08 -9.17
CA GLU A 288 -6.38 14.09 -8.82
C GLU A 288 -7.22 14.58 -10.01
N ILE A 289 -8.32 13.86 -10.27
CA ILE A 289 -9.24 14.12 -11.37
C ILE A 289 -10.67 14.25 -10.85
N LEU A 290 -11.56 14.79 -11.68
CA LEU A 290 -12.97 14.91 -11.33
C LEU A 290 -13.67 13.54 -11.41
N PRO A 291 -14.70 13.29 -10.57
CA PRO A 291 -15.49 12.07 -10.62
C PRO A 291 -15.99 11.75 -12.04
N ARG A 292 -16.53 12.76 -12.75
CA ARG A 292 -17.02 12.61 -14.13
C ARG A 292 -15.95 12.07 -15.10
N GLN A 293 -14.69 12.51 -14.95
CA GLN A 293 -13.61 12.05 -15.81
C GLN A 293 -13.27 10.57 -15.58
N PHE A 294 -13.42 10.10 -14.33
CA PHE A 294 -13.26 8.68 -14.02
C PHE A 294 -14.45 7.88 -14.55
N GLU A 295 -15.69 8.30 -14.26
CA GLU A 295 -16.89 7.57 -14.64
C GLU A 295 -17.05 7.44 -16.17
N GLU A 296 -16.70 8.48 -16.93
CA GLU A 296 -16.76 8.44 -18.40
C GLU A 296 -15.88 7.34 -18.99
N ILE A 297 -14.65 7.21 -18.47
CA ILE A 297 -13.71 6.19 -18.93
C ILE A 297 -14.12 4.81 -18.40
N TRP A 298 -14.55 4.75 -17.14
CA TRP A 298 -15.02 3.52 -16.51
C TRP A 298 -16.18 2.90 -17.29
N ASP A 299 -17.17 3.71 -17.65
CA ASP A 299 -18.33 3.26 -18.43
C ASP A 299 -17.93 2.83 -19.84
N ARG A 300 -17.13 3.64 -20.55
CA ARG A 300 -16.62 3.33 -21.90
C ARG A 300 -15.87 2.00 -21.95
N CYS A 301 -15.12 1.67 -20.90
CA CYS A 301 -14.36 0.43 -20.82
C CYS A 301 -15.19 -0.78 -20.36
N GLY A 302 -16.50 -0.62 -20.10
CA GLY A 302 -17.37 -1.69 -19.62
C GLY A 302 -17.30 -1.93 -18.10
N GLY A 303 -16.74 -0.98 -17.34
CA GLY A 303 -16.58 -1.06 -15.89
C GLY A 303 -17.89 -1.22 -15.14
N ASN A 304 -18.98 -0.61 -15.62
CA ASN A 304 -20.30 -0.78 -15.03
C ASN A 304 -20.80 -2.23 -15.15
N GLN A 305 -20.65 -2.85 -16.32
CA GLN A 305 -21.03 -4.25 -16.52
C GLN A 305 -20.16 -5.18 -15.67
N TYR A 306 -18.86 -4.90 -15.60
CA TYR A 306 -17.92 -5.65 -14.77
C TYR A 306 -18.30 -5.60 -13.27
N LEU A 307 -18.59 -4.41 -12.76
CA LEU A 307 -19.01 -4.23 -11.37
C LEU A 307 -20.38 -4.85 -11.08
N ARG A 308 -21.35 -4.77 -12.01
CA ARG A 308 -22.65 -5.46 -11.88
C ARG A 308 -22.45 -6.97 -11.73
N SER A 309 -21.67 -7.57 -12.62
CA SER A 309 -21.37 -9.00 -12.57
C SER A 309 -20.72 -9.40 -11.24
N ALA A 310 -19.79 -8.59 -10.72
CA ALA A 310 -19.14 -8.84 -9.43
C ALA A 310 -20.09 -8.68 -8.23
N ILE A 311 -21.08 -7.78 -8.30
CA ILE A 311 -22.14 -7.63 -7.29
C ILE A 311 -23.06 -8.86 -7.30
N GLU A 312 -23.50 -9.28 -8.49
CA GLU A 312 -24.39 -10.44 -8.68
C GLU A 312 -23.73 -11.74 -8.19
N SER A 313 -22.44 -11.91 -8.47
CA SER A 313 -21.63 -13.04 -7.96
C SER A 313 -21.24 -12.89 -6.49
N ARG A 314 -21.61 -11.79 -5.82
CA ARG A 314 -21.26 -11.45 -4.43
C ARG A 314 -19.76 -11.40 -4.15
N GLN A 315 -18.95 -11.15 -5.17
CA GLN A 315 -17.51 -10.98 -5.05
C GLN A 315 -17.11 -9.53 -4.78
N ALA A 316 -17.94 -8.55 -5.20
CA ALA A 316 -17.68 -7.15 -4.92
C ALA A 316 -17.90 -6.82 -3.44
N ARG A 317 -16.91 -6.17 -2.81
CA ARG A 317 -17.03 -5.61 -1.47
C ARG A 317 -18.01 -4.43 -1.50
N PRO A 318 -18.90 -4.28 -0.49
CA PRO A 318 -19.73 -3.08 -0.37
C PRO A 318 -18.87 -1.82 -0.25
N THR A 319 -19.03 -0.93 -1.23
CA THR A 319 -18.37 0.39 -1.35
C THR A 319 -19.37 1.42 -1.89
N TYR A 320 -18.97 2.69 -1.91
CA TYR A 320 -19.73 3.76 -2.57
C TYR A 320 -20.10 3.38 -4.02
N ALA A 321 -19.17 2.79 -4.78
CA ALA A 321 -19.40 2.42 -6.17
C ALA A 321 -20.50 1.34 -6.32
N THR A 322 -20.50 0.32 -5.46
CA THR A 322 -21.56 -0.70 -5.49
C THR A 322 -22.92 -0.10 -5.13
N ALA A 323 -22.95 0.81 -4.15
CA ALA A 323 -24.19 1.46 -3.72
C ALA A 323 -24.77 2.38 -4.82
N MET A 324 -23.91 3.14 -5.51
CA MET A 324 -24.30 4.00 -6.62
C MET A 324 -24.86 3.20 -7.81
N LEU A 325 -24.25 2.07 -8.14
CA LEU A 325 -24.74 1.26 -9.25
C LEU A 325 -26.09 0.60 -8.95
N GLN A 326 -26.28 0.16 -7.70
CA GLN A 326 -27.54 -0.40 -7.22
C GLN A 326 -28.67 0.65 -7.15
N SER A 327 -28.37 1.91 -6.85
CA SER A 327 -29.38 2.97 -6.86
C SER A 327 -29.83 3.37 -8.26
N MET A 328 -28.94 3.28 -9.26
CA MET A 328 -29.26 3.53 -10.68
C MET A 328 -30.07 2.41 -11.35
N SER A 329 -30.17 1.25 -10.71
CA SER A 329 -30.86 0.07 -11.26
C SER A 329 -32.27 -0.10 -10.67
N LYS A 330 -32.72 0.86 -9.86
CA LYS A 330 -34.08 0.98 -9.30
C LYS A 330 -34.86 2.03 -10.06
#